data_AF-A0A537KIQ5-F1
#
_entry.id   AF-A0A537KIQ5-F1
#
_cell.length_a   1.000
_cell.length_b   1.000
_cell.length_c   1.000
_cell.angle_alpha   90.00
_cell.angle_beta   90.00
_cell.angle_gamma   90.00
#
_symmetry.space_group_name_H-M   'P 1'
#
loop_
_entity.id
_entity.type
_entity.pdbx_description
1 polymer ?
#
loop_
_entity_poly.entity_id
_entity_poly.type
_entity_poly.pdbx_seq_one_letter_code
_entity_poly.pdbx_strand_id
1 'polypeptide(L)' 'MGERSSEDVLIAGAGPIGLACAISARRRGLGSLIADGGALVNAIARYPIGMTFFTTPERLEIGGHPLSCAG' A
#
# COMPACT_ATOMS: atom_id res chain seq x y z
N MET A 1 3.43 -1.26 -30.41
CA MET A 1 4.57 -0.58 -29.77
C MET A 1 4.02 0.05 -28.49
N GLY A 2 4.13 -0.63 -27.35
CA GLY A 2 3.47 -0.20 -26.11
C GLY A 2 4.11 1.07 -25.57
N GLU A 3 3.28 2.01 -25.10
CA GLU A 3 3.73 3.19 -24.36
C GLU A 3 4.56 2.72 -23.16
N ARG A 4 5.84 3.08 -23.13
CA ARG A 4 6.64 2.97 -21.91
C ARG A 4 6.18 4.09 -20.99
N SER A 5 5.32 3.77 -20.03
CA SER A 5 5.14 4.60 -18.85
C SER A 5 6.51 4.73 -18.18
N SER A 6 7.12 5.91 -18.28
CA SER A 6 8.40 6.21 -17.64
C SER A 6 8.14 6.39 -16.16
N GLU A 7 8.04 5.29 -15.43
CA GLU A 7 7.90 5.28 -13.98
C GLU A 7 9.29 5.35 -13.36
N ASP A 8 9.52 6.34 -12.51
CA ASP A 8 10.82 6.53 -11.84
C ASP A 8 11.07 5.48 -10.75
N VAL A 9 9.99 4.89 -10.23
CA VAL A 9 10.01 3.95 -9.10
C VAL A 9 9.12 2.75 -9.36
N LEU A 10 9.67 1.55 -9.20
CA LEU A 10 8.91 0.30 -9.11
C LEU A 10 8.81 -0.14 -7.65
N ILE A 11 7.59 -0.41 -7.18
CA ILE A 11 7.30 -0.87 -5.83
C ILE A 11 6.78 -2.30 -5.91
N ALA A 12 7.52 -3.24 -5.33
CA ALA A 12 7.11 -4.64 -5.22
C ALA A 12 6.32 -4.86 -3.92
N GLY A 13 5.02 -5.14 -4.07
CA GLY A 13 4.06 -5.35 -3.00
C GLY A 13 3.12 -4.17 -2.79
N ALA A 14 1.81 -4.40 -2.93
CA ALA A 14 0.72 -3.46 -2.68
C ALA A 14 0.10 -3.65 -1.28
N GLY A 15 0.95 -3.98 -0.31
CA GLY A 15 0.60 -3.92 1.11
C GLY A 15 0.61 -2.49 1.65
N PRO A 16 0.27 -2.31 2.95
CA PRO A 16 0.30 -1.00 3.63
C PRO A 16 1.56 -0.18 3.33
N ILE A 17 2.72 -0.79 3.49
CA ILE A 17 4.01 -0.12 3.29
C ILE A 17 4.24 0.25 1.82
N GLY A 18 3.88 -0.62 0.88
CA GLY A 18 4.02 -0.32 -0.54
C GLY A 18 3.15 0.84 -1.01
N LEU A 19 1.91 0.91 -0.49
CA LEU A 19 1.02 2.06 -0.71
C LEU A 19 1.61 3.34 -0.11
N ALA A 20 2.18 3.28 1.09
CA ALA A 20 2.85 4.42 1.71
C ALA A 20 4.08 4.88 0.90
N CYS A 21 4.84 3.94 0.32
CA CYS A 21 5.95 4.24 -0.58
C CYS A 21 5.48 4.97 -1.84
N ALA A 22 4.40 4.53 -2.47
CA ALA A 22 3.85 5.20 -3.67
C ALA A 22 3.38 6.63 -3.36
N ILE A 23 2.72 6.84 -2.21
CA ILE A 23 2.34 8.18 -1.75
C ILE A 23 3.57 9.06 -1.52
N SER A 24 4.63 8.51 -0.92
CA SER A 24 5.89 9.21 -0.70
C SER A 24 6.59 9.57 -2.02
N ALA A 25 6.60 8.67 -3.00
CA ALA A 25 7.15 8.90 -4.34
C ALA A 25 6.39 10.02 -5.05
N ARG A 26 5.06 9.96 -5.06
CA ARG A 26 4.20 11.01 -5.65
C ARG A 26 4.42 12.37 -4.99
N ARG A 27 4.57 12.43 -3.66
CA ARG A 27 4.88 13.69 -2.93
C ARG A 27 6.23 14.30 -3.31
N ARG A 28 7.15 13.50 -3.86
CA ARG A 28 8.45 13.93 -4.39
C ARG A 28 8.42 14.24 -5.89
N GLY A 29 7.25 14.18 -6.52
CA GLY A 29 7.10 14.41 -7.96
C GLY A 29 7.54 13.23 -8.84
N LEU A 30 7.68 12.03 -8.27
CA LEU A 30 8.07 10.83 -8.99
C LEU A 30 6.86 10.05 -9.48
N GLY A 31 6.93 9.53 -10.70
CA GLY A 31 6.04 8.46 -11.17
C GLY A 31 6.36 7.16 -10.42
N SER A 32 5.33 6.39 -10.06
CA SER A 32 5.53 5.09 -9.43
C SER A 32 4.54 4.04 -9.89
N LEU A 33 5.05 2.85 -10.19
CA LEU A 33 4.26 1.64 -10.44
C LEU A 33 4.32 0.70 -9.24
N ILE A 34 3.18 0.18 -8.80
CA ILE A 34 3.11 -0.86 -7.78
C ILE A 34 2.72 -2.18 -8.45
N ALA A 35 3.49 -3.23 -8.20
CA ALA A 35 3.20 -4.58 -8.65
C ALA A 35 3.02 -5.51 -7.44
N ASP A 36 1.91 -6.26 -7.40
CA ASP A 36 1.63 -7.28 -6.37
C ASP A 36 1.22 -8.60 -7.04
N GLY A 37 1.45 -9.71 -6.36
CA GLY A 37 1.04 -11.04 -6.82
C GLY A 37 -0.43 -11.37 -6.50
N GLY A 38 -1.16 -10.48 -5.80
CA GLY A 38 -2.56 -10.65 -5.46
C GLY A 38 -3.32 -9.32 -5.40
N ALA A 39 -4.37 -9.29 -4.59
CA ALA A 39 -5.15 -8.08 -4.35
C ALA A 39 -4.36 -7.02 -3.56
N LEU A 40 -4.83 -5.77 -3.58
CA LEU A 40 -4.36 -4.76 -2.62
C LEU A 40 -4.50 -5.31 -1.21
N VAL A 41 -3.48 -5.10 -0.38
CA VAL A 41 -3.42 -5.58 1.00
C VAL A 41 -3.70 -7.10 1.16
N ASN A 42 -3.32 -7.93 0.17
CA ASN A 42 -3.57 -9.39 0.15
C ASN A 42 -3.13 -10.13 1.42
N ALA A 43 -2.05 -9.69 2.09
CA ALA A 43 -1.64 -10.29 3.37
C ALA A 43 -2.64 -10.02 4.50
N ILE A 44 -3.16 -8.80 4.61
CA ILE A 44 -4.18 -8.42 5.61
C ILE A 44 -5.49 -9.15 5.33
N ALA A 45 -5.88 -9.28 4.06
CA ALA A 45 -7.08 -10.01 3.67
C ALA A 45 -7.06 -11.50 4.09
N ARG A 46 -5.90 -12.04 4.45
CA ARG A 46 -5.70 -13.42 4.92
C ARG A 46 -5.53 -13.53 6.42
N TYR A 47 -5.57 -12.42 7.15
CA TYR A 47 -5.54 -12.46 8.60
C TYR A 47 -6.82 -13.10 9.16
N PRO A 48 -6.74 -13.75 10.34
CA PRO A 48 -7.93 -14.30 10.99
C PRO A 48 -9.00 -13.22 11.19
N ILE A 49 -10.26 -13.62 11.05
CA ILE A 49 -11.40 -12.75 11.35
C ILE A 49 -11.32 -12.37 12.84
N GLY A 50 -11.50 -11.08 13.14
CA GLY A 50 -11.42 -10.56 14.51
C GLY A 50 -9.99 -10.44 15.07
N MET A 51 -8.95 -10.53 14.22
CA MET A 51 -7.59 -10.30 14.66
C MET A 51 -7.38 -8.83 15.08
N THR A 52 -6.78 -8.64 16.26
CA THR A 52 -6.39 -7.32 16.79
C THR A 52 -4.96 -6.97 16.36
N PHE A 53 -4.75 -5.75 15.88
CA PHE A 53 -3.42 -5.22 15.63
C PHE A 53 -2.74 -4.81 16.95
N PHE A 54 -1.43 -5.02 17.05
CA PHE A 54 -0.63 -4.61 18.22
C PHE A 54 -0.41 -3.09 18.31
N THR A 55 -0.79 -2.35 17.28
CA THR A 55 -0.57 -0.92 17.14
C THR A 55 -1.91 -0.19 17.05
N THR A 56 -1.92 1.11 17.33
CA THR A 56 -3.13 1.92 17.26
C THR A 56 -3.53 2.24 15.81
N PRO A 57 -4.81 2.51 15.52
CA PRO A 57 -5.27 2.91 14.18
C PRO A 57 -4.50 4.11 13.62
N GLU A 58 -4.16 5.10 14.44
CA GLU A 58 -3.43 6.31 14.02
C GLU A 58 -2.05 5.98 13.49
N ARG A 59 -1.41 4.96 14.07
CA ARG A 59 -0.08 4.47 13.64
C ARG A 59 -0.15 3.55 12.42
N LEU A 60 -1.35 3.09 12.06
CA LEU A 60 -1.62 2.31 10.85
C LEU A 60 -2.05 3.19 9.67
N GLU A 61 -2.30 4.48 9.87
CA GLU A 61 -2.74 5.38 8.82
C GLU A 61 -1.74 5.48 7.66
N ILE A 62 -2.27 5.54 6.45
CA ILE A 62 -1.50 5.75 5.23
C ILE A 62 -2.13 6.87 4.43
N GLY A 63 -1.33 7.87 4.07
CA GLY A 63 -1.81 8.99 3.25
C GLY A 63 -2.86 9.88 3.93
N GLY A 64 -2.99 9.80 5.25
CA GLY A 64 -4.07 10.47 6.00
C GLY A 64 -5.40 9.71 5.96
N HIS A 65 -5.37 8.42 5.67
CA HIS A 65 -6.54 7.54 5.70
C HIS A 65 -6.31 6.37 6.68
N PRO A 66 -7.30 6.04 7.52
CA PRO A 66 -7.21 4.92 8.45
C PRO A 66 -7.19 3.58 7.71
N LEU A 67 -6.36 2.66 8.19
CA LEU A 67 -6.48 1.24 7.87
C LEU A 67 -7.55 0.62 8.76
N SER A 68 -8.81 0.80 8.38
CA SER A 68 -9.94 0.15 9.07
C SER A 68 -9.98 -1.33 8.71
N CYS A 69 -9.56 -2.19 9.64
CA CYS A 69 -9.90 -3.61 9.59
C CYS A 69 -11.19 -3.78 10.39
N ALA A 70 -12.24 -4.31 9.76
CA ALA A 70 -13.55 -4.43 10.40
C ALA A 70 -13.45 -5.29 11.68
N GLY A 71 -13.85 -4.67 12.79
CA GLY A 71 -14.40 -5.34 13.97
C GLY A 71 -15.91 -5.14 13.96
#